data_AF-U2I0B1-F1
#
_entry.id   AF-U2I0B1-F1
#
_cell.length_a   1.000
_cell.length_b   1.000
_cell.length_c   1.000
_cell.angle_alpha   90.00
_cell.angle_beta   90.00
_cell.angle_gamma   90.00
#
_symmetry.space_group_name_H-M   'P 1'
#
loop_
_entity.id
_entity.type
_entity.pdbx_description
1 polymer ?
#
loop_
_entity_poly.entity_id
_entity_poly.type
_entity_poly.pdbx_seq_one_letter_code
_entity_poly.pdbx_strand_id
1 'polypeptide(L)'
;MISLMSTSKAQKKIADHVRDRRLVLELTQDGLSQRSGVPLATLRKFEQKGIISLESLLKILVVVGGLEDIIVALEPDKPTFTSIDDVLKEEYTAYRKRGRRK
;
A
#
# COMPACT_ATOMS: atom_id res chain seq x y z
N MET A 1 15.21 -8.70 -1.47
CA MET A 1 15.62 -8.65 -0.05
C MET A 1 14.63 -9.50 0.75
N ILE A 2 15.08 -10.46 1.56
CA ILE A 2 14.17 -11.26 2.40
C ILE A 2 13.86 -10.43 3.65
N SER A 3 12.59 -10.14 3.89
CA SER A 3 12.13 -9.42 5.09
C SER A 3 12.00 -10.40 6.27
N LEU A 4 12.47 -9.99 7.45
CA LEU A 4 12.30 -10.74 8.71
C LEU A 4 10.96 -10.44 9.41
N MET A 5 10.13 -9.56 8.83
CA MET A 5 8.83 -9.20 9.39
C MET A 5 7.76 -10.20 8.96
N SER A 6 7.01 -10.74 9.93
CA SER A 6 5.83 -11.56 9.62
C SER A 6 4.73 -10.73 8.96
N THR A 7 3.90 -11.39 8.15
CA THR A 7 2.73 -10.77 7.52
C THR A 7 1.77 -10.19 8.54
N SER A 8 1.53 -10.88 9.66
CA SER A 8 0.68 -10.41 10.75
C SER A 8 1.22 -9.14 11.42
N LYS A 9 2.55 -9.05 11.60
CA LYS A 9 3.19 -7.85 12.16
C LYS A 9 3.12 -6.68 11.19
N ALA A 10 3.27 -6.93 9.89
CA ALA A 10 3.09 -5.92 8.85
C ALA A 10 1.65 -5.39 8.83
N GLN A 11 0.64 -6.28 8.83
CA GLN A 11 -0.77 -5.93 8.89
C GLN A 11 -1.10 -5.06 10.11
N LYS A 12 -0.59 -5.43 11.29
CA LYS A 12 -0.83 -4.67 12.51
C LYS A 12 -0.21 -3.28 12.44
N LYS A 13 1.04 -3.15 11.97
CA LYS A 13 1.69 -1.85 11.76
C LYS A 13 0.94 -0.96 10.79
N ILE A 14 0.48 -1.51 9.66
CA ILE A 14 -0.31 -0.76 8.68
C ILE A 14 -1.60 -0.23 9.33
N ALA A 15 -2.32 -1.09 10.07
CA ALA A 15 -3.54 -0.68 10.75
C ALA A 15 -3.30 0.41 11.82
N ASP A 16 -2.22 0.29 12.60
CA ASP A 16 -1.86 1.29 13.61
C ASP A 16 -1.51 2.64 12.95
N HIS A 17 -0.71 2.65 11.87
CA HIS A 17 -0.38 3.89 11.15
C HIS A 17 -1.62 4.55 10.51
N VAL A 18 -2.52 3.75 9.93
CA VAL A 18 -3.76 4.28 9.34
C VAL A 18 -4.68 4.85 10.44
N ARG A 19 -4.75 4.19 11.60
CA ARG A 19 -5.47 4.69 12.77
C ARG A 19 -4.89 6.01 13.27
N ASP A 20 -3.57 6.14 13.34
CA ASP A 20 -2.91 7.37 13.78
C ASP A 20 -3.22 8.52 12.81
N ARG A 21 -3.17 8.28 11.50
CA ARG A 21 -3.59 9.26 10.48
C ARG A 21 -5.06 9.68 10.66
N ARG A 22 -5.96 8.73 10.94
CA ARG A 22 -7.37 9.03 11.24
C ARG A 22 -7.49 9.96 12.46
N LEU A 23 -6.74 9.68 13.52
CA LEU A 23 -6.78 10.44 14.77
C LEU A 23 -6.21 11.85 14.60
N VAL A 24 -5.16 12.03 13.79
CA VAL A 24 -4.62 13.36 13.44
C VAL A 24 -5.66 14.23 12.72
N LEU A 25 -6.56 13.61 11.94
CA LEU A 25 -7.69 14.27 11.30
C LEU A 25 -8.91 14.43 12.22
N GLU A 26 -8.80 14.09 13.49
CA GLU A 26 -9.87 14.13 14.50
C GLU A 26 -11.12 13.32 14.12
N LEU A 27 -10.97 12.31 13.25
CA LEU A 27 -12.09 11.49 12.81
C LEU A 27 -12.36 10.37 13.79
N THR A 28 -13.63 10.20 14.19
CA THR A 28 -14.08 8.96 14.84
C THR A 28 -14.06 7.80 13.84
N GLN A 29 -14.17 6.55 14.33
CA GLN A 29 -14.34 5.41 13.43
C GLN A 29 -15.60 5.54 12.57
N ASP A 30 -16.70 6.01 13.17
CA ASP A 30 -17.93 6.26 12.41
C ASP A 30 -17.75 7.38 11.37
N GLY A 31 -17.08 8.47 11.74
CA GLY A 31 -16.76 9.57 10.82
C GLY A 31 -15.92 9.13 9.62
N LEU A 32 -14.91 8.27 9.83
CA LEU A 32 -14.14 7.70 8.73
C LEU A 32 -14.98 6.71 7.90
N SER A 33 -15.81 5.89 8.55
CA SER A 33 -16.74 4.97 7.88
C SER A 33 -17.64 5.71 6.89
N GLN A 34 -18.27 6.81 7.31
CA GLN A 34 -19.14 7.62 6.45
C GLN A 34 -18.38 8.23 5.27
N ARG A 35 -17.16 8.75 5.49
CA ARG A 35 -16.36 9.42 4.44
C ARG A 35 -15.77 8.46 3.42
N SER A 36 -15.33 7.28 3.86
CA SER A 36 -14.70 6.28 3.00
C SER A 36 -15.71 5.34 2.33
N GLY A 37 -16.96 5.31 2.82
CA GLY A 37 -17.97 4.33 2.41
C GLY A 37 -17.66 2.90 2.86
N VAL A 38 -16.67 2.71 3.75
CA VAL A 38 -16.33 1.40 4.34
C VAL A 38 -17.18 1.18 5.57
N PRO A 39 -17.92 0.05 5.70
CA PRO A 39 -18.77 -0.20 6.86
C PRO A 39 -18.02 -0.12 8.19
N LEU A 40 -18.63 0.50 9.21
CA LEU A 40 -18.05 0.68 10.54
C LEU A 40 -17.54 -0.63 11.17
N ALA A 41 -18.27 -1.74 11.00
CA ALA A 41 -17.84 -3.05 11.49
C ALA A 41 -16.52 -3.52 10.83
N THR A 42 -16.34 -3.24 9.54
CA THR A 42 -15.12 -3.53 8.79
C THR A 42 -13.96 -2.67 9.28
N LEU A 43 -14.18 -1.36 9.47
CA LEU A 43 -13.16 -0.45 9.99
C LEU A 43 -12.72 -0.84 11.41
N ARG A 44 -13.66 -1.20 12.29
CA ARG A 44 -13.36 -1.71 13.64
C ARG A 44 -12.50 -2.97 13.60
N LYS A 45 -12.87 -3.93 12.75
CA LYS A 45 -12.10 -5.18 12.57
C LYS A 45 -10.69 -4.88 12.05
N PHE A 46 -10.55 -3.94 11.12
CA PHE A 46 -9.27 -3.52 10.59
C PHE A 46 -8.37 -2.92 11.67
N GLU A 47 -8.84 -1.90 12.40
CA GLU A 47 -8.02 -1.26 13.44
C GLU A 47 -7.68 -2.21 14.60
N GLN A 48 -8.59 -3.15 14.93
CA GLN A 48 -8.36 -4.11 16.00
C GLN A 48 -7.40 -5.23 15.58
N LYS A 49 -7.64 -5.85 14.41
CA LYS A 49 -7.00 -7.11 14.00
C LYS A 49 -6.03 -6.98 12.82
N GLY A 50 -5.98 -5.84 12.14
CA GLY A 50 -5.19 -5.63 10.94
C GLY A 50 -5.75 -6.30 9.68
N ILE A 51 -6.99 -6.77 9.71
CA ILE A 51 -7.60 -7.55 8.62
C ILE A 51 -8.63 -6.70 7.88
N ILE A 52 -8.42 -6.50 6.58
CA ILE A 52 -9.30 -5.75 5.67
C ILE A 52 -9.10 -6.24 4.22
N SER A 53 -10.04 -5.95 3.32
CA SER A 53 -9.81 -6.11 1.89
C SER A 53 -8.91 -5.00 1.35
N LEU A 54 -8.22 -5.25 0.22
CA LEU A 54 -7.42 -4.21 -0.43
C LEU A 54 -8.28 -3.00 -0.82
N GLU A 55 -9.45 -3.22 -1.43
CA GLU A 55 -10.36 -2.15 -1.84
C GLU A 55 -10.75 -1.24 -0.66
N SER A 56 -11.14 -1.82 0.48
CA SER A 56 -11.51 -1.01 1.65
C SER A 56 -10.32 -0.29 2.26
N LEU A 57 -9.11 -0.86 2.21
CA LEU A 57 -7.89 -0.14 2.60
C LEU A 57 -7.66 1.08 1.70
N LEU A 58 -7.74 0.92 0.38
CA LEU A 58 -7.56 2.03 -0.57
C LEU A 58 -8.61 3.13 -0.36
N LYS A 59 -9.88 2.76 -0.13
CA LYS A 59 -10.95 3.72 0.21
C LYS A 59 -10.66 4.50 1.49
N ILE A 60 -10.08 3.87 2.50
CA ILE A 60 -9.66 4.56 3.72
C ILE A 60 -8.48 5.52 3.43
N LEU A 61 -7.48 5.08 2.66
CA LEU A 61 -6.31 5.89 2.30
C LEU A 61 -6.66 7.11 1.44
N VAL A 62 -7.75 7.08 0.67
CA VAL A 62 -8.29 8.29 0.01
C VAL A 62 -8.66 9.37 1.04
N VAL A 63 -9.22 8.97 2.19
CA VAL A 63 -9.69 9.90 3.22
C VAL A 63 -8.55 10.34 4.15
N VAL A 64 -7.72 9.40 4.59
CA VAL A 64 -6.64 9.68 5.56
C VAL A 64 -5.28 9.99 4.92
N GLY A 65 -5.23 10.01 3.59
CA GLY A 65 -4.02 10.17 2.79
C GLY A 65 -3.18 8.90 2.69
N GLY A 66 -2.32 8.84 1.66
CA GLY A 66 -1.35 7.75 1.43
C GLY A 66 -1.74 6.78 0.32
N LEU A 67 -2.79 7.07 -0.45
CA LEU A 67 -3.12 6.30 -1.65
C LEU A 67 -2.03 6.44 -2.72
N GLU A 68 -1.54 7.66 -2.95
CA GLU A 68 -0.49 7.91 -3.93
C GLU A 68 0.84 7.31 -3.45
N ASP A 69 1.14 7.45 -2.15
CA ASP A 69 2.34 6.90 -1.52
C ASP A 69 2.47 5.38 -1.76
N ILE A 70 1.37 4.62 -1.63
CA ILE A 70 1.42 3.16 -1.82
C ILE A 70 1.60 2.77 -3.28
N ILE A 71 1.09 3.57 -4.22
CA ILE A 71 1.28 3.35 -5.66
C ILE A 71 2.77 3.53 -5.98
N VAL A 72 3.35 4.64 -5.54
CA VAL A 72 4.79 4.95 -5.75
C VAL A 72 5.68 3.91 -5.07
N ALA A 73 5.36 3.51 -3.84
CA ALA A 73 6.15 2.52 -3.10
C ALA A 73 6.17 1.12 -3.74
N LEU A 74 5.23 0.84 -4.65
CA LEU A 74 5.13 -0.43 -5.37
C LEU A 74 5.62 -0.35 -6.82
N GLU A 75 6.09 0.81 -7.27
CA GLU A 75 6.69 0.94 -8.60
C GLU A 75 7.92 0.02 -8.71
N PRO A 76 8.09 -0.68 -9.85
CA PRO A 76 9.27 -1.49 -10.06
C PRO A 76 10.52 -0.62 -10.13
N ASP A 77 11.60 -1.10 -9.50
CA ASP A 77 12.91 -0.48 -9.64
C ASP A 77 13.25 -0.31 -11.12
N LYS A 78 13.76 0.88 -11.47
CA LYS A 78 14.26 1.13 -12.81
C LYS A 78 15.39 0.15 -13.10
N PRO A 79 15.47 -0.42 -14.32
CA PRO A 79 16.57 -1.30 -14.67
C PRO A 79 17.89 -0.55 -14.48
N THR A 80 18.80 -1.13 -13.70
CA THR A 80 20.17 -0.65 -13.60
C THR A 80 20.87 -0.96 -14.92
N PHE A 81 21.25 0.08 -15.65
CA PHE A 81 22.07 -0.04 -16.85
C PHE A 81 23.48 -0.49 -16.44
N THR A 82 24.00 -1.51 -17.10
CA THR A 82 25.32 -2.08 -16.80
C THR A 82 26.40 -1.64 -17.79
N SER A 83 26.01 -0.99 -18.89
CA SER A 83 26.92 -0.47 -19.92
C SER A 83 26.34 0.75 -20.64
N ILE A 84 27.21 1.51 -21.33
CA ILE A 84 26.80 2.63 -22.19
C ILE A 84 25.90 2.16 -23.35
N ASP A 85 26.15 0.95 -23.88
CA ASP A 85 25.31 0.35 -24.91
C ASP A 85 23.89 0.05 -24.42
N ASP A 86 23.69 -0.20 -23.12
CA ASP A 86 22.37 -0.40 -22.52
C ASP A 86 21.57 0.91 -22.46
N VAL A 87 22.27 2.05 -22.35
CA VAL A 87 21.67 3.41 -22.36
C VAL A 87 21.30 3.83 -23.79
N LEU A 88 22.17 3.54 -24.77
CA LEU A 88 21.96 3.93 -26.17
C LEU A 88 20.83 3.13 -26.86
N LYS A 89 20.45 1.96 -26.33
CA LYS A 89 19.36 1.10 -26.83
C LYS A 89 17.98 1.46 -26.27
N GLU A 90 17.77 2.72 -25.90
CA GLU A 90 16.61 3.28 -25.18
C GLU A 90 15.21 3.00 -25.79
N GLU A 91 15.09 2.25 -26.90
CA GLU A 91 13.79 1.83 -27.46
C GLU A 91 13.13 0.65 -26.74
N TYR A 92 13.80 -0.03 -25.79
CA TYR A 92 13.23 -1.20 -25.12
C TYR A 92 13.53 -1.26 -23.62
N THR A 93 12.93 -0.37 -22.82
CA THR A 93 12.71 -0.65 -21.39
C THR A 93 11.63 -1.72 -21.24
N ALA A 94 11.93 -2.96 -21.66
CA ALA A 94 11.00 -4.07 -21.55
C ALA A 94 10.97 -4.54 -20.08
N TYR A 95 10.19 -3.84 -19.25
CA TYR A 95 9.69 -4.42 -18.00
C TYR A 95 9.23 -5.84 -18.30
N ARG A 96 9.72 -6.81 -17.52
CA ARG A 96 9.41 -8.22 -17.79
C ARG A 96 7.91 -8.42 -17.73
N LYS A 97 7.30 -8.78 -18.86
CA LYS A 97 5.85 -9.03 -18.97
C LYS A 97 5.40 -10.35 -18.35
N ARG A 98 6.35 -11.27 -18.05
CA ARG A 98 6.07 -12.62 -17.51
C ARG A 98 7.16 -13.09 -16.55
N GLY A 99 6.75 -13.86 -15.53
CA GLY A 99 7.65 -14.55 -14.60
C GLY A 99 8.30 -15.80 -15.22
N ARG A 100 9.47 -16.20 -14.71
CA ARG A 100 10.20 -17.41 -15.14
C ARG A 100 10.54 -18.39 -14.01
N ARG A 101 10.45 -17.94 -12.75
CA ARG A 101 10.79 -18.73 -11.57
C ARG A 101 9.51 -19.33 -10.97
N LYS A 102 9.59 -20.57 -10.47
CA LYS A 102 8.55 -21.19 -9.65
C LYS A 102 8.70 -20.75 -8.19
#